data_AF-A0A327VQS0-F1
#
_entry.id   AF-A0A327VQS0-F1
#
_cell.length_a   1.000
_cell.length_b   1.000
_cell.length_c   1.000
_cell.angle_alpha   90.00
_cell.angle_beta   90.00
_cell.angle_gamma   90.00
#
_symmetry.space_group_name_H-M   'P 1'
#
loop_
_entity.id
_entity.type
_entity.pdbx_description
1 polymer ?
#
loop_
_entity_poly.entity_id
_entity_poly.type
_entity_poly.pdbx_seq_one_letter_code
_entity_poly.pdbx_strand_id
1 'polypeptide(L)'
;MKHQIPSTFERIKNTLGQEQQSLREQKNAWLLKRNSLTPTVQLQLDATFKATFELLNEQFLAPTSMELAPILHQLEGLIREGASAHRLGQDELGSFNLAMFIKYLNVVQGDECLSLAASVIQSSVVAGAHLYRQRAYIGNGGDTCIEWVLLYLGQGIDEHSLGLKSLPTYQLCYRILPWLMGTDPEAGKGIREIFYFEHFLQFLQESPQVASLQEQVIQRMICHGYALFESRTLNTPAFYFNKLAGMQLHWLTMLFPSDEPAVSVYLEKLRRRLNAAMLKDLLNAFTSNNKARKHFKSFFSSKPHWLLSAIITVAPEEVFRLVQRNEQDMLAPFLKYSKRELALLRNGKGQTMLEFACATRGVVENTIQLLQQIRV
;
A
#
# COMPACT_ATOMS: atom_id res chain seq x y z
N MET A 1 -8.05 -7.69 -22.96
CA MET A 1 -8.54 -6.87 -21.82
C MET A 1 -8.03 -5.45 -22.01
N LYS A 2 -8.92 -4.46 -21.99
CA LYS A 2 -8.53 -3.04 -22.06
C LYS A 2 -7.86 -2.66 -20.73
N HIS A 3 -6.57 -2.37 -20.75
CA HIS A 3 -5.87 -1.79 -19.60
C HIS A 3 -6.36 -0.34 -19.39
N GLN A 4 -7.49 -0.16 -18.70
CA GLN A 4 -8.01 1.13 -18.23
C GLN A 4 -7.36 1.56 -16.89
N ILE A 5 -6.05 1.33 -16.77
CA ILE A 5 -5.25 1.88 -15.67
C ILE A 5 -5.14 3.42 -15.78
N PRO A 6 -4.98 4.05 -16.97
CA PRO A 6 -4.73 5.49 -17.06
C PRO A 6 -5.86 6.37 -16.50
N SER A 7 -7.13 6.07 -16.83
CA SER A 7 -8.27 6.88 -16.40
C SER A 7 -8.57 6.76 -14.90
N THR A 8 -8.34 5.58 -14.33
CA THR A 8 -8.58 5.33 -12.90
C THR A 8 -7.45 5.89 -12.06
N PHE A 9 -6.20 5.74 -12.51
CA PHE A 9 -5.02 6.27 -11.84
C PHE A 9 -5.02 7.79 -11.78
N GLU A 10 -5.25 8.47 -12.92
CA GLU A 10 -5.34 9.94 -12.96
C GLU A 10 -6.49 10.46 -12.10
N ARG A 11 -7.64 9.77 -12.12
CA ARG A 11 -8.76 10.09 -11.22
C ARG A 11 -8.35 9.99 -9.75
N ILE A 12 -7.70 8.88 -9.36
CA ILE A 12 -7.21 8.70 -7.98
C ILE A 12 -6.23 9.80 -7.60
N LYS A 13 -5.25 10.09 -8.46
CA LYS A 13 -4.26 11.15 -8.23
C LYS A 13 -4.92 12.51 -8.03
N ASN A 14 -5.90 12.86 -8.86
CA ASN A 14 -6.65 14.10 -8.74
C ASN A 14 -7.47 14.14 -7.45
N THR A 15 -8.16 13.05 -7.11
CA THR A 15 -8.91 12.95 -5.84
C THR A 15 -8.00 13.11 -4.63
N LEU A 16 -6.84 12.47 -4.61
CA LEU A 16 -5.86 12.61 -3.54
C LEU A 16 -5.36 14.06 -3.42
N GLY A 17 -5.05 14.71 -4.55
CA GLY A 17 -4.65 16.12 -4.58
C GLY A 17 -5.73 17.05 -4.01
N GLN A 18 -7.00 16.81 -4.37
CA GLN A 18 -8.15 17.56 -3.86
C GLN A 18 -8.37 17.33 -2.35
N GLU A 19 -8.29 16.08 -1.89
CA GLU A 19 -8.44 15.75 -0.47
C GLU A 19 -7.34 16.37 0.38
N GLN A 20 -6.08 16.32 -0.08
CA GLN A 20 -4.96 16.96 0.60
C GLN A 20 -5.10 18.48 0.65
N GLN A 21 -5.53 19.09 -0.46
CA GLN A 21 -5.77 20.53 -0.51
C GLN A 21 -6.89 20.95 0.44
N SER A 22 -8.01 20.21 0.43
CA SER A 22 -9.13 20.45 1.35
C SER A 22 -8.72 20.32 2.82
N LEU A 23 -7.91 19.31 3.15
CA LEU A 23 -7.41 19.12 4.51
C LEU A 23 -6.51 20.29 4.96
N ARG A 24 -5.67 20.83 4.07
CA ARG A 24 -4.84 22.01 4.34
C ARG A 24 -5.68 23.26 4.57
N GLU A 25 -6.71 23.48 3.76
CA GLU A 25 -7.64 24.61 3.92
C GLU A 25 -8.38 24.53 5.26
N GLN A 26 -8.89 23.35 5.62
CA GLN A 26 -9.52 23.11 6.92
C GLN A 26 -8.55 23.35 8.08
N LYS A 27 -7.30 22.87 7.98
CA LYS A 27 -6.25 23.12 8.97
C LYS A 27 -5.95 24.60 9.13
N ASN A 28 -5.85 25.35 8.04
CA ASN A 28 -5.61 26.79 8.09
C ASN A 28 -6.79 27.53 8.75
N ALA A 29 -8.03 27.17 8.41
CA ALA A 29 -9.22 27.73 9.05
C ALA A 29 -9.27 27.43 10.56
N TRP A 30 -8.97 26.20 10.95
CA TRP A 30 -8.88 25.80 12.36
C TRP A 30 -7.77 26.56 13.10
N LEU A 31 -6.58 26.72 12.49
CA LEU A 31 -5.48 27.50 13.07
C LEU A 31 -5.87 28.97 13.30
N LEU A 32 -6.57 29.60 12.35
CA LEU A 32 -7.07 30.97 12.52
C LEU A 32 -8.03 31.06 13.71
N LYS A 33 -8.97 30.12 13.82
CA LYS A 33 -9.89 30.04 14.96
C LYS A 33 -9.13 29.86 16.26
N ARG A 34 -8.24 28.88 16.35
CA ARG A 34 -7.43 28.60 17.55
C ARG A 34 -6.59 29.80 17.97
N ASN A 35 -5.92 30.46 17.04
CA ASN A 35 -5.05 31.61 17.32
C ASN A 35 -5.83 32.86 17.76
N SER A 36 -7.15 32.91 17.51
CA SER A 36 -8.01 33.98 18.04
C SER A 36 -8.36 33.82 19.53
N LEU A 37 -8.10 32.64 20.11
CA LEU A 37 -8.39 32.33 21.51
C LEU A 37 -7.22 32.70 22.43
N THR A 38 -7.54 33.01 23.69
CA THR A 38 -6.51 33.17 24.73
C THR A 38 -5.89 31.82 25.12
N PRO A 39 -4.65 31.81 25.62
CA PRO A 39 -4.00 30.56 26.06
C PRO A 39 -4.82 29.78 27.09
N THR A 40 -5.48 30.47 28.03
CA THR A 40 -6.34 29.84 29.05
C THR A 40 -7.53 29.11 28.43
N VAL A 41 -8.20 29.73 27.44
CA VAL A 41 -9.32 29.10 26.74
C VAL A 41 -8.85 27.91 25.91
N GLN A 42 -7.70 28.02 25.22
CA GLN A 42 -7.11 26.90 24.50
C GLN A 42 -6.83 25.71 25.43
N LEU A 43 -6.22 25.96 26.61
CA LEU A 43 -5.93 24.92 27.59
C LEU A 43 -7.19 24.21 28.09
N GLN A 44 -8.25 24.97 28.38
CA GLN A 44 -9.53 24.43 28.82
C GLN A 44 -10.19 23.59 27.72
N LEU A 45 -10.24 24.09 26.48
CA LEU A 45 -10.78 23.35 25.34
C LEU A 45 -10.01 22.07 25.06
N ASP A 46 -8.67 22.10 25.10
CA ASP A 46 -7.84 20.92 24.88
C ASP A 46 -8.05 19.86 25.99
N ALA A 47 -8.22 20.30 27.24
CA ALA A 47 -8.50 19.42 28.37
C ALA A 47 -9.89 18.78 28.27
N THR A 48 -10.92 19.58 27.96
CA THR A 48 -12.28 19.08 27.73
C THR A 48 -12.31 18.12 26.56
N PHE A 49 -11.65 18.45 25.45
CA PHE A 49 -11.55 17.57 24.28
C PHE A 49 -10.91 16.23 24.64
N LYS A 50 -9.77 16.24 25.34
CA LYS A 50 -9.11 15.01 25.80
C LYS A 50 -10.05 14.16 26.66
N ALA A 51 -10.68 14.76 27.67
CA ALA A 51 -11.59 14.05 28.57
C ALA A 51 -12.79 13.46 27.83
N THR A 52 -13.44 14.24 26.96
CA THR A 52 -14.54 13.77 26.10
C THR A 52 -14.09 12.65 25.16
N PHE A 53 -12.88 12.72 24.61
CA PHE A 53 -12.35 11.70 23.72
C PHE A 53 -12.10 10.39 24.47
N GLU A 54 -11.62 10.46 25.71
CA GLU A 54 -11.38 9.30 26.58
C GLU A 54 -12.69 8.56 26.95
N LEU A 55 -13.84 9.23 26.94
CA LEU A 55 -15.15 8.57 27.14
C LEU A 55 -15.47 7.53 26.06
N LEU A 56 -14.89 7.66 24.85
CA LEU A 56 -15.05 6.66 23.80
C LEU A 56 -14.49 5.29 24.23
N ASN A 57 -13.46 5.26 25.08
CA ASN A 57 -12.87 4.00 25.56
C ASN A 57 -13.88 3.16 26.33
N GLU A 58 -14.67 3.79 27.20
CA GLU A 58 -15.69 3.12 28.01
C GLU A 58 -16.76 2.47 27.11
N GLN A 59 -17.16 3.17 26.05
CA GLN A 59 -18.13 2.68 25.07
C GLN A 59 -17.63 1.44 24.31
N PHE A 60 -16.32 1.33 24.06
CA PHE A 60 -15.74 0.18 23.37
C PHE A 60 -15.44 -1.01 24.28
N LEU A 61 -15.14 -0.78 25.57
CA LEU A 61 -14.81 -1.83 26.53
C LEU A 61 -16.04 -2.49 27.18
N ALA A 62 -17.15 -1.76 27.33
CA ALA A 62 -18.37 -2.24 27.97
C ALA A 62 -19.64 -1.80 27.19
N PRO A 63 -19.92 -2.40 26.02
CA PRO A 63 -21.05 -2.01 25.18
C PRO A 63 -22.38 -2.49 25.76
N THR A 64 -22.93 -1.78 26.74
CA THR A 64 -24.31 -2.02 27.23
C THR A 64 -25.35 -1.33 26.34
N SER A 65 -25.00 -0.19 25.76
CA SER A 65 -25.73 0.53 24.70
C SER A 65 -24.74 1.48 24.03
N MET A 66 -24.34 1.20 22.79
CA MET A 66 -23.31 1.99 22.10
C MET A 66 -23.88 3.37 21.69
N GLU A 67 -23.82 4.36 22.58
CA GLU A 67 -24.24 5.74 22.31
C GLU A 67 -23.05 6.60 21.88
N LEU A 68 -22.49 6.29 20.70
CA LEU A 68 -21.33 7.03 20.18
C LEU A 68 -21.71 8.43 19.68
N ALA A 69 -22.89 8.59 19.08
CA ALA A 69 -23.27 9.82 18.38
C ALA A 69 -23.20 11.09 19.24
N PRO A 70 -23.68 11.14 20.50
CA PRO A 70 -23.57 12.33 21.34
C PRO A 70 -22.12 12.73 21.62
N ILE A 71 -21.25 11.76 21.92
CA ILE A 71 -19.83 11.99 22.19
C ILE A 71 -19.14 12.52 20.93
N LEU A 72 -19.41 11.92 19.77
CA LEU A 72 -18.81 12.33 18.50
C LEU A 72 -19.25 13.75 18.09
N HIS A 73 -20.52 14.11 18.31
CA HIS A 73 -21.00 15.49 18.11
C HIS A 73 -20.31 16.50 19.03
N GLN A 74 -20.13 16.15 20.31
CA GLN A 74 -19.43 17.02 21.26
C GLN A 74 -17.97 17.24 20.83
N LEU A 75 -17.28 16.18 20.40
CA LEU A 75 -15.90 16.27 19.89
C LEU A 75 -15.80 17.18 18.67
N GLU A 76 -16.72 17.05 17.71
CA GLU A 76 -16.78 17.91 16.54
C GLU A 76 -17.01 19.39 16.92
N GLY A 77 -17.93 19.65 17.86
CA GLY A 77 -18.18 20.98 18.41
C GLY A 77 -16.94 21.61 19.03
N LEU A 78 -16.24 20.86 19.89
CA LEU A 78 -15.00 21.33 20.54
C LEU A 78 -13.90 21.67 19.52
N ILE A 79 -13.75 20.88 18.46
CA ILE A 79 -12.76 21.18 17.41
C ILE A 79 -13.14 22.44 16.64
N ARG A 80 -14.43 22.63 16.32
CA ARG A 80 -14.93 23.87 15.69
C ARG A 80 -14.70 25.10 16.57
N GLU A 81 -14.71 24.93 17.89
CA GLU A 81 -14.37 26.00 18.84
C GLU A 81 -12.88 26.30 18.92
N GLY A 82 -12.01 25.37 18.47
CA GLY A 82 -10.55 25.54 18.43
C GLY A 82 -9.76 24.60 19.34
N ALA A 83 -10.39 23.56 19.90
CA ALA A 83 -9.71 22.51 20.65
C ALA A 83 -8.68 21.77 19.78
N SER A 84 -7.61 21.29 20.41
CA SER A 84 -6.54 20.53 19.76
C SER A 84 -6.48 19.07 20.22
N ALA A 85 -6.24 18.19 19.24
CA ALA A 85 -5.96 16.77 19.48
C ALA A 85 -4.49 16.48 19.85
N HIS A 86 -3.64 17.51 19.95
CA HIS A 86 -2.21 17.39 20.27
C HIS A 86 -1.95 16.76 21.65
N ARG A 87 -2.91 16.87 22.59
CA ARG A 87 -2.78 16.39 23.98
C ARG A 87 -3.30 14.97 24.23
N LEU A 88 -3.83 14.31 23.20
CA LEU A 88 -4.20 12.90 23.31
C LEU A 88 -2.95 12.05 23.61
N GLY A 89 -3.14 10.95 24.36
CA GLY A 89 -2.06 10.04 24.75
C GLY A 89 -1.31 9.48 23.54
N GLN A 90 -0.04 9.14 23.70
CA GLN A 90 0.79 8.60 22.61
C GLN A 90 1.04 7.09 22.78
N ASP A 91 1.09 6.62 24.02
CA ASP A 91 1.44 5.24 24.34
C ASP A 91 0.34 4.24 23.97
N GLU A 92 0.75 3.06 23.50
CA GLU A 92 -0.15 1.97 23.10
C GLU A 92 -1.01 1.37 24.22
N LEU A 93 -0.61 1.57 25.47
CA LEU A 93 -1.30 1.10 26.69
C LEU A 93 -1.73 2.27 27.61
N GLY A 94 -1.59 3.51 27.13
CA GLY A 94 -1.88 4.71 27.91
C GLY A 94 -3.32 5.20 27.77
N SER A 95 -3.48 6.52 27.93
CA SER A 95 -4.73 7.24 27.64
C SER A 95 -5.27 6.94 26.25
N PHE A 96 -6.60 6.85 26.12
CA PHE A 96 -7.27 6.62 24.85
C PHE A 96 -6.87 7.69 23.82
N ASN A 97 -6.52 7.23 22.61
CA ASN A 97 -5.96 8.09 21.56
C ASN A 97 -6.55 7.75 20.19
N LEU A 98 -6.16 8.52 19.16
CA LEU A 98 -6.73 8.37 17.82
C LEU A 98 -6.45 6.99 17.18
N ALA A 99 -5.27 6.42 17.41
CA ALA A 99 -4.97 5.08 16.91
C ALA A 99 -5.84 4.03 17.61
N MET A 100 -6.13 4.19 18.90
CA MET A 100 -7.05 3.30 19.62
C MET A 100 -8.46 3.44 19.08
N PHE A 101 -8.93 4.66 18.80
CA PHE A 101 -10.22 4.87 18.17
C PHE A 101 -10.32 4.19 16.80
N ILE A 102 -9.30 4.34 15.95
CA ILE A 102 -9.24 3.66 14.64
C ILE A 102 -9.25 2.14 14.81
N LYS A 103 -8.48 1.60 15.76
CA LYS A 103 -8.51 0.18 16.10
C LYS A 103 -9.92 -0.30 16.44
N TYR A 104 -10.75 0.50 17.11
CA TYR A 104 -12.12 0.10 17.46
C TYR A 104 -13.17 0.34 16.36
N LEU A 105 -12.78 0.77 15.15
CA LEU A 105 -13.74 0.92 14.04
C LEU A 105 -14.42 -0.40 13.67
N ASN A 106 -13.79 -1.54 13.92
CA ASN A 106 -14.34 -2.87 13.64
C ASN A 106 -15.64 -3.19 14.41
N VAL A 107 -15.92 -2.49 15.52
CA VAL A 107 -17.14 -2.67 16.32
C VAL A 107 -18.15 -1.52 16.14
N VAL A 108 -17.81 -0.47 15.39
CA VAL A 108 -18.74 0.64 15.10
C VAL A 108 -19.78 0.17 14.08
N GLN A 109 -21.06 0.42 14.38
CA GLN A 109 -22.21 0.05 13.55
C GLN A 109 -23.12 1.25 13.30
N GLY A 110 -23.87 1.21 12.18
CA GLY A 110 -24.82 2.24 11.78
C GLY A 110 -24.18 3.37 10.97
N ASP A 111 -24.87 3.78 9.90
CA ASP A 111 -24.36 4.75 8.92
C ASP A 111 -24.08 6.12 9.55
N GLU A 112 -24.91 6.56 10.49
CA GLU A 112 -24.72 7.81 11.22
C GLU A 112 -23.45 7.78 12.07
N CYS A 113 -23.25 6.73 12.87
CA CYS A 113 -22.07 6.58 13.72
C CYS A 113 -20.79 6.45 12.88
N LEU A 114 -20.84 5.75 11.74
CA LEU A 114 -19.72 5.68 10.80
C LEU A 114 -19.41 7.05 10.19
N SER A 115 -20.42 7.81 9.78
CA SER A 115 -20.25 9.17 9.26
C SER A 115 -19.61 10.10 10.30
N LEU A 116 -20.10 10.06 11.54
CA LEU A 116 -19.56 10.83 12.65
C LEU A 116 -18.13 10.39 13.02
N ALA A 117 -17.84 9.09 13.02
CA ALA A 117 -16.50 8.57 13.27
C ALA A 117 -15.50 9.09 12.23
N ALA A 118 -15.87 9.08 10.94
CA ALA A 118 -15.06 9.67 9.88
C ALA A 118 -14.82 11.18 10.12
N SER A 119 -15.87 11.92 10.51
CA SER A 119 -15.76 13.36 10.81
C SER A 119 -14.81 13.63 11.98
N VAL A 120 -14.91 12.86 13.07
CA VAL A 120 -14.02 13.00 14.24
C VAL A 120 -12.58 12.65 13.89
N ILE A 121 -12.34 11.63 13.08
CA ILE A 121 -10.98 11.30 12.60
C ILE A 121 -10.41 12.46 11.78
N GLN A 122 -11.16 12.94 10.77
CA GLN A 122 -10.74 14.07 9.94
C GLN A 122 -10.46 15.32 10.78
N SER A 123 -11.37 15.66 11.68
CA SER A 123 -11.27 16.82 12.55
C SER A 123 -10.09 16.70 13.51
N SER A 124 -9.81 15.51 14.04
CA SER A 124 -8.66 15.27 14.92
C SER A 124 -7.33 15.44 14.18
N VAL A 125 -7.26 14.98 12.92
CA VAL A 125 -6.10 15.22 12.03
C VAL A 125 -5.89 16.73 11.81
N VAL A 126 -6.96 17.45 11.46
CA VAL A 126 -6.98 18.91 11.28
C VAL A 126 -6.53 19.62 12.56
N ALA A 127 -6.99 19.15 13.72
CA ALA A 127 -6.70 19.70 15.05
C ALA A 127 -5.33 19.29 15.64
N GLY A 128 -4.46 18.65 14.84
CA GLY A 128 -3.06 18.40 15.18
C GLY A 128 -2.80 17.12 15.98
N ALA A 129 -3.59 16.06 15.77
CA ALA A 129 -3.29 14.73 16.30
C ALA A 129 -1.89 14.25 15.87
N HIS A 130 -1.17 13.58 16.79
CA HIS A 130 0.19 13.07 16.55
C HIS A 130 0.16 11.71 15.84
N LEU A 131 -0.16 11.69 14.54
CA LEU A 131 -0.44 10.45 13.80
C LEU A 131 0.68 9.40 13.84
N TYR A 132 1.94 9.82 13.95
CA TYR A 132 3.11 8.92 14.01
C TYR A 132 3.49 8.47 15.42
N ARG A 133 3.00 9.15 16.46
CA ARG A 133 3.32 8.83 17.85
C ARG A 133 2.18 8.14 18.58
N GLN A 134 0.95 8.43 18.19
CA GLN A 134 -0.24 7.81 18.76
C GLN A 134 -0.35 6.37 18.26
N ARG A 135 -0.29 5.44 19.20
CA ARG A 135 -0.30 4.00 18.91
C ARG A 135 -1.43 3.32 19.65
N ALA A 136 -1.92 2.23 19.09
CA ALA A 136 -2.80 1.31 19.78
C ALA A 136 -2.18 -0.08 19.84
N TYR A 137 -2.33 -0.71 21.00
CA TYR A 137 -1.69 -1.99 21.29
C TYR A 137 -2.05 -3.10 20.30
N ILE A 138 -1.03 -3.80 19.81
CA ILE A 138 -1.13 -5.05 19.05
C ILE A 138 0.11 -5.92 19.35
N GLY A 139 -0.10 -7.07 19.99
CA GLY A 139 0.98 -7.99 20.35
C GLY A 139 2.03 -7.33 21.25
N ASN A 140 3.32 -7.37 20.90
CA ASN A 140 4.41 -6.82 21.72
C ASN A 140 4.73 -5.34 21.44
N GLY A 141 3.75 -4.56 20.96
CA GLY A 141 3.93 -3.14 20.67
C GLY A 141 2.61 -2.46 20.32
N GLY A 142 2.69 -1.43 19.48
CA GLY A 142 1.51 -0.74 18.97
C GLY A 142 1.66 -0.27 17.52
N ASP A 143 0.52 -0.16 16.86
CA ASP A 143 0.39 0.32 15.50
C ASP A 143 -0.20 1.72 15.51
N THR A 144 0.31 2.57 14.62
CA THR A 144 -0.16 3.93 14.37
C THR A 144 -1.52 3.94 13.65
N CYS A 145 -2.11 5.12 13.53
CA CYS A 145 -3.38 5.33 12.83
C CYS A 145 -3.39 4.72 11.41
N ILE A 146 -2.33 4.98 10.64
CA ILE A 146 -2.22 4.51 9.26
C ILE A 146 -1.93 3.00 9.19
N GLU A 147 -1.14 2.44 10.11
CA GLU A 147 -0.89 0.99 10.18
C GLU A 147 -2.21 0.23 10.39
N TRP A 148 -3.05 0.64 11.34
CA TRP A 148 -4.36 0.02 11.55
C TRP A 148 -5.26 0.10 10.31
N VAL A 149 -5.31 1.25 9.65
CA VAL A 149 -6.11 1.39 8.41
C VAL A 149 -5.57 0.49 7.30
N LEU A 150 -4.25 0.37 7.14
CA LEU A 150 -3.65 -0.50 6.12
C LEU A 150 -3.82 -1.99 6.46
N LEU A 151 -3.79 -2.37 7.74
CA LEU A 151 -4.14 -3.71 8.20
C LEU A 151 -5.58 -4.04 7.79
N TYR A 152 -6.54 -3.17 8.10
CA TYR A 152 -7.95 -3.36 7.75
C TYR A 152 -8.18 -3.47 6.24
N LEU A 153 -7.58 -2.55 5.49
CA LEU A 153 -7.69 -2.55 4.03
C LEU A 153 -7.00 -3.76 3.39
N GLY A 154 -5.93 -4.26 4.01
CA GLY A 154 -5.26 -5.49 3.58
C GLY A 154 -6.13 -6.72 3.82
N GLN A 155 -6.61 -6.91 5.05
CA GLN A 155 -7.38 -8.10 5.42
C GLN A 155 -8.70 -8.23 4.67
N GLY A 156 -9.31 -7.10 4.29
CA GLY A 156 -10.62 -7.12 3.63
C GLY A 156 -11.77 -7.15 4.64
N ILE A 157 -12.91 -7.68 4.22
CA ILE A 157 -14.02 -8.00 5.12
C ILE A 157 -13.82 -9.43 5.60
N ASP A 158 -13.66 -9.60 6.91
CA ASP A 158 -13.36 -10.86 7.57
C ASP A 158 -14.06 -10.92 8.93
N GLU A 159 -14.56 -12.10 9.29
CA GLU A 159 -15.28 -12.35 10.55
C GLU A 159 -14.33 -12.63 11.72
N HIS A 160 -13.01 -12.64 11.49
CA HIS A 160 -12.01 -12.70 12.55
C HIS A 160 -12.12 -11.53 13.55
N SER A 161 -11.70 -11.76 14.79
CA SER A 161 -11.92 -10.85 15.93
C SER A 161 -11.35 -9.43 15.74
N LEU A 162 -10.26 -9.31 14.95
CA LEU A 162 -9.62 -8.04 14.61
C LEU A 162 -9.94 -7.57 13.18
N GLY A 163 -10.84 -8.25 12.46
CA GLY A 163 -11.22 -7.91 11.09
C GLY A 163 -12.40 -6.94 11.02
N LEU A 164 -12.57 -6.28 9.87
CA LEU A 164 -13.77 -5.50 9.61
C LEU A 164 -14.91 -6.42 9.18
N LYS A 165 -16.08 -6.27 9.81
CA LYS A 165 -17.23 -7.15 9.59
C LYS A 165 -18.20 -6.65 8.52
N SER A 166 -18.03 -5.43 8.02
CA SER A 166 -19.01 -4.80 7.13
C SER A 166 -18.35 -3.97 6.03
N LEU A 167 -19.03 -3.92 4.87
CA LEU A 167 -18.63 -3.08 3.75
C LEU A 167 -18.64 -1.57 4.09
N PRO A 168 -19.64 -1.02 4.79
CA PRO A 168 -19.61 0.38 5.24
C PRO A 168 -18.37 0.73 6.07
N THR A 169 -17.99 -0.13 7.04
CA THR A 169 -16.78 0.11 7.86
C THR A 169 -15.50 0.03 7.01
N TYR A 170 -15.45 -0.89 6.04
CA TYR A 170 -14.33 -0.98 5.10
C TYR A 170 -14.23 0.27 4.21
N GLN A 171 -15.35 0.76 3.69
CA GLN A 171 -15.41 1.98 2.90
C GLN A 171 -15.00 3.21 3.71
N LEU A 172 -15.33 3.27 5.00
CA LEU A 172 -14.83 4.29 5.92
C LEU A 172 -13.29 4.24 6.00
N CYS A 173 -12.70 3.06 6.24
CA CYS A 173 -11.25 2.92 6.29
C CYS A 173 -10.58 3.37 4.98
N TYR A 174 -11.20 3.04 3.84
CA TYR A 174 -10.74 3.49 2.53
C TYR A 174 -10.84 5.02 2.38
N ARG A 175 -11.92 5.63 2.87
CA ARG A 175 -12.16 7.07 2.82
C ARG A 175 -11.17 7.85 3.68
N ILE A 176 -10.83 7.36 4.88
CA ILE A 176 -9.97 8.11 5.82
C ILE A 176 -8.48 7.98 5.48
N LEU A 177 -8.08 6.94 4.74
CA LEU A 177 -6.68 6.65 4.40
C LEU A 177 -5.92 7.88 3.86
N PRO A 178 -6.44 8.67 2.89
CA PRO A 178 -5.76 9.85 2.35
C PRO A 178 -5.52 10.97 3.37
N TRP A 179 -6.33 11.07 4.42
CA TRP A 179 -6.14 12.08 5.48
C TRP A 179 -4.97 11.72 6.38
N LEU A 180 -4.73 10.42 6.54
CA LEU A 180 -3.60 9.88 7.30
C LEU A 180 -2.32 9.88 6.45
N MET A 181 -2.45 9.76 5.12
CA MET A 181 -1.33 9.84 4.16
C MET A 181 -0.94 11.30 3.87
N GLY A 182 0.33 11.67 4.11
CA GLY A 182 0.87 12.97 3.69
C GLY A 182 0.83 14.08 4.74
N THR A 183 0.70 13.74 6.02
CA THR A 183 0.89 14.66 7.14
C THR A 183 2.37 14.83 7.48
N ASP A 184 3.10 15.60 6.67
CA ASP A 184 4.47 16.09 6.94
C ASP A 184 5.58 15.02 7.13
N PRO A 185 6.43 14.76 6.11
CA PRO A 185 7.60 13.88 6.21
C PRO A 185 8.60 14.25 7.32
N GLU A 186 8.63 15.51 7.77
CA GLU A 186 9.49 15.94 8.88
C GLU A 186 9.01 15.39 10.25
N ALA A 187 7.71 15.08 10.40
CA ALA A 187 7.13 14.62 11.66
C ALA A 187 7.53 13.18 12.03
N GLY A 188 8.10 12.41 11.09
CA GLY A 188 8.58 11.04 11.27
C GLY A 188 10.07 10.91 11.56
N LYS A 189 10.86 12.00 11.55
CA LYS A 189 12.30 11.93 11.82
C LYS A 189 12.56 11.45 13.26
N GLY A 190 13.07 10.22 13.40
CA GLY A 190 13.36 9.58 14.69
C GLY A 190 12.31 8.57 15.18
N ILE A 191 11.22 8.38 14.43
CA ILE A 191 10.22 7.34 14.69
C ILE A 191 10.57 6.13 13.81
N ARG A 192 10.34 4.91 14.29
CA ARG A 192 10.54 3.63 13.59
C ARG A 192 10.25 3.78 12.09
N GLU A 193 11.20 3.37 11.23
CA GLU A 193 10.95 3.31 9.78
C GLU A 193 9.83 2.30 9.54
N ILE A 194 8.61 2.79 9.29
CA ILE A 194 7.47 1.96 8.94
C ILE A 194 7.32 1.99 7.43
N PHE A 195 7.33 0.80 6.85
CA PHE A 195 7.19 0.58 5.42
C PHE A 195 5.73 0.29 5.10
N TYR A 196 4.94 1.36 4.98
CA TYR A 196 3.48 1.27 4.90
C TYR A 196 2.99 0.39 3.73
N PHE A 197 3.66 0.41 2.58
CA PHE A 197 3.22 -0.39 1.44
C PHE A 197 3.40 -1.89 1.71
N GLU A 198 4.55 -2.26 2.27
CA GLU A 198 4.84 -3.63 2.70
C GLU A 198 3.91 -4.07 3.83
N HIS A 199 3.56 -3.17 4.76
CA HIS A 199 2.59 -3.44 5.82
C HIS A 199 1.23 -3.82 5.22
N PHE A 200 0.70 -3.03 4.29
CA PHE A 200 -0.54 -3.37 3.57
C PHE A 200 -0.44 -4.72 2.84
N LEU A 201 0.63 -4.94 2.06
CA LEU A 201 0.80 -6.19 1.30
C LEU A 201 0.95 -7.43 2.17
N GLN A 202 1.54 -7.29 3.36
CA GLN A 202 1.65 -8.36 4.34
C GLN A 202 0.27 -8.84 4.79
N PHE A 203 -0.64 -7.91 5.05
CA PHE A 203 -2.01 -8.22 5.47
C PHE A 203 -2.97 -8.46 4.32
N LEU A 204 -2.58 -8.15 3.07
CA LEU A 204 -3.45 -8.30 1.90
C LEU A 204 -3.98 -9.73 1.75
N GLN A 205 -5.31 -9.91 1.78
CA GLN A 205 -6.01 -11.17 1.57
C GLN A 205 -7.07 -11.02 0.48
N GLU A 206 -7.47 -12.15 -0.12
CA GLU A 206 -8.55 -12.15 -1.11
C GLU A 206 -9.90 -11.89 -0.40
N SER A 207 -10.53 -10.76 -0.71
CA SER A 207 -11.85 -10.41 -0.21
C SER A 207 -12.70 -9.89 -1.38
N PRO A 208 -13.47 -10.75 -2.06
CA PRO A 208 -14.15 -10.43 -3.32
C PRO A 208 -15.06 -9.19 -3.26
N GLN A 209 -15.66 -8.94 -2.11
CA GLN A 209 -16.58 -7.81 -1.87
C GLN A 209 -15.87 -6.45 -1.97
N VAL A 210 -14.56 -6.42 -1.72
CA VAL A 210 -13.76 -5.19 -1.66
C VAL A 210 -12.51 -5.24 -2.54
N ALA A 211 -12.39 -6.25 -3.42
CA ALA A 211 -11.24 -6.42 -4.30
C ALA A 211 -10.96 -5.17 -5.15
N SER A 212 -12.00 -4.51 -5.66
CA SER A 212 -11.86 -3.26 -6.43
C SER A 212 -11.35 -2.08 -5.58
N LEU A 213 -11.63 -2.07 -4.27
CA LEU A 213 -11.09 -1.09 -3.35
C LEU A 213 -9.65 -1.44 -2.96
N GLN A 214 -9.32 -2.72 -2.76
CA GLN A 214 -7.93 -3.16 -2.53
C GLN A 214 -7.02 -2.77 -3.70
N GLU A 215 -7.49 -2.91 -4.95
CA GLU A 215 -6.79 -2.41 -6.14
C GLU A 215 -6.60 -0.89 -6.11
N GLN A 216 -7.64 -0.14 -5.71
CA GLN A 216 -7.53 1.31 -5.57
C GLN A 216 -6.58 1.72 -4.43
N VAL A 217 -6.46 0.94 -3.36
CA VAL A 217 -5.47 1.18 -2.30
C VAL A 217 -4.06 1.03 -2.87
N ILE A 218 -3.75 -0.05 -3.62
CA ILE A 218 -2.47 -0.22 -4.30
C ILE A 218 -2.15 1.01 -5.18
N GLN A 219 -3.11 1.46 -5.98
CA GLN A 219 -2.95 2.63 -6.85
C GLN A 219 -2.74 3.92 -6.04
N ARG A 220 -3.46 4.13 -4.94
CA ARG A 220 -3.28 5.28 -4.03
C ARG A 220 -1.88 5.30 -3.43
N MET A 221 -1.37 4.16 -2.96
CA MET A 221 -0.02 4.07 -2.41
C MET A 221 1.04 4.43 -3.45
N ILE A 222 0.90 3.93 -4.69
CA ILE A 222 1.75 4.30 -5.82
C ILE A 222 1.64 5.80 -6.13
N CYS A 223 0.44 6.37 -6.20
CA CYS A 223 0.22 7.81 -6.43
C CYS A 223 0.89 8.69 -5.37
N HIS A 224 0.86 8.28 -4.10
CA HIS A 224 1.53 8.96 -3.00
C HIS A 224 3.05 8.76 -3.00
N GLY A 225 3.58 7.89 -3.87
CA GLY A 225 5.01 7.62 -3.97
C GLY A 225 5.54 6.69 -2.87
N TYR A 226 4.67 5.93 -2.19
CA TYR A 226 5.11 4.80 -1.37
C TYR A 226 5.59 3.70 -2.29
N ALA A 227 6.84 3.29 -2.14
CA ALA A 227 7.46 2.28 -3.00
C ALA A 227 7.65 0.96 -2.25
N LEU A 228 7.81 -0.14 -2.98
CA LEU A 228 8.19 -1.42 -2.37
C LEU A 228 9.68 -1.44 -2.02
N PHE A 229 10.03 -2.38 -1.15
CA PHE A 229 11.39 -2.70 -0.73
C PHE A 229 12.10 -1.51 -0.07
N GLU A 230 11.32 -0.67 0.61
CA GLU A 230 11.86 0.42 1.43
C GLU A 230 12.71 -0.15 2.58
N SER A 231 12.32 -1.32 3.11
CA SER A 231 13.07 -2.01 4.14
C SER A 231 14.32 -2.71 3.62
N ARG A 232 15.45 -2.38 4.24
CA ARG A 232 16.71 -3.13 4.03
C ARG A 232 16.73 -4.51 4.69
N THR A 233 15.76 -4.82 5.56
CA THR A 233 15.74 -6.08 6.33
C THR A 233 14.91 -7.20 5.68
N LEU A 234 14.26 -6.96 4.54
CA LEU A 234 13.31 -7.92 3.98
C LEU A 234 13.98 -8.97 3.08
N ASN A 235 14.22 -10.15 3.66
CA ASN A 235 14.31 -11.45 2.97
C ASN A 235 12.92 -12.02 2.57
N THR A 236 11.86 -11.21 2.62
CA THR A 236 10.45 -11.58 2.37
C THR A 236 9.87 -11.36 0.95
N PRO A 237 10.54 -10.79 -0.07
CA PRO A 237 9.95 -10.59 -1.41
C PRO A 237 9.32 -11.86 -2.01
N ALA A 238 9.97 -13.01 -1.88
CA ALA A 238 9.44 -14.31 -2.32
C ALA A 238 8.06 -14.63 -1.74
N PHE A 239 7.86 -14.40 -0.44
CA PHE A 239 6.60 -14.70 0.22
C PHE A 239 5.48 -13.84 -0.37
N TYR A 240 5.70 -12.53 -0.50
CA TYR A 240 4.69 -11.62 -1.03
C TYR A 240 4.37 -11.92 -2.50
N PHE A 241 5.37 -12.11 -3.36
CA PHE A 241 5.11 -12.38 -4.78
C PHE A 241 4.34 -13.68 -5.00
N ASN A 242 4.71 -14.76 -4.31
CA ASN A 242 4.01 -16.03 -4.42
C ASN A 242 2.59 -15.94 -3.86
N LYS A 243 2.41 -15.27 -2.71
CA LYS A 243 1.08 -15.03 -2.13
C LYS A 243 0.19 -14.26 -3.10
N LEU A 244 0.67 -13.14 -3.66
CA LEU A 244 -0.07 -12.32 -4.63
C LEU A 244 -0.38 -13.08 -5.92
N ALA A 245 0.58 -13.84 -6.44
CA ALA A 245 0.37 -14.66 -7.63
C ALA A 245 -0.67 -15.77 -7.41
N GLY A 246 -0.74 -16.31 -6.19
CA GLY A 246 -1.76 -17.29 -5.78
C GLY A 246 -3.16 -16.69 -5.64
N MET A 247 -3.28 -15.49 -5.07
CA MET A 247 -4.57 -14.80 -4.89
C MET A 247 -5.06 -14.15 -6.19
N GLN A 248 -4.31 -13.16 -6.71
CA GLN A 248 -4.70 -12.38 -7.87
C GLN A 248 -3.48 -11.87 -8.65
N LEU A 249 -3.14 -12.57 -9.75
CA LEU A 249 -1.97 -12.25 -10.60
C LEU A 249 -1.94 -10.80 -11.10
N HIS A 250 -3.11 -10.18 -11.28
CA HIS A 250 -3.18 -8.78 -11.70
C HIS A 250 -2.58 -7.81 -10.67
N TRP A 251 -2.74 -8.10 -9.37
CA TRP A 251 -2.15 -7.25 -8.32
C TRP A 251 -0.63 -7.26 -8.42
N LEU A 252 -0.02 -8.41 -8.72
CA LEU A 252 1.41 -8.51 -8.92
C LEU A 252 1.89 -7.62 -10.09
N THR A 253 1.15 -7.56 -11.20
CA THR A 253 1.51 -6.69 -12.33
C THR A 253 1.22 -5.20 -12.06
N MET A 254 0.26 -4.87 -11.20
CA MET A 254 0.03 -3.49 -10.75
C MET A 254 1.20 -2.91 -9.95
N LEU A 255 1.96 -3.74 -9.24
CA LEU A 255 3.16 -3.33 -8.50
C LEU A 255 4.34 -2.95 -9.42
N PHE A 256 4.30 -3.38 -10.68
CA PHE A 256 5.29 -3.05 -11.70
C PHE A 256 4.60 -2.37 -12.88
N PRO A 257 4.07 -1.14 -12.69
CA PRO A 257 3.41 -0.42 -13.76
C PRO A 257 4.42 -0.05 -14.86
N SER A 258 3.87 0.26 -16.02
CA SER A 258 4.67 0.73 -17.15
C SER A 258 5.25 2.11 -16.91
N ASP A 259 6.29 2.47 -17.68
CA ASP A 259 6.98 3.75 -17.52
C ASP A 259 6.10 4.90 -18.03
N GLU A 260 5.36 5.51 -17.11
CA GLU A 260 4.43 6.60 -17.37
C GLU A 260 4.75 7.78 -16.43
N PRO A 261 4.64 9.05 -16.88
CA PRO A 261 4.99 10.21 -16.06
C PRO A 261 4.29 10.23 -14.69
N ALA A 262 3.06 9.73 -14.64
CA ALA A 262 2.21 9.72 -13.46
C ALA A 262 2.74 8.85 -12.31
N VAL A 263 3.55 7.82 -12.61
CA VAL A 263 4.14 6.88 -11.63
C VAL A 263 5.67 7.02 -11.52
N SER A 264 6.25 8.05 -12.14
CA SER A 264 7.70 8.23 -12.24
C SER A 264 8.42 8.22 -10.89
N VAL A 265 7.89 8.92 -9.89
CA VAL A 265 8.44 8.98 -8.51
C VAL A 265 8.47 7.60 -7.86
N TYR A 266 7.41 6.81 -8.03
CA TYR A 266 7.34 5.43 -7.56
C TYR A 266 8.37 4.54 -8.26
N LEU A 267 8.44 4.62 -9.59
CA LEU A 267 9.36 3.81 -10.40
C LEU A 267 10.83 4.14 -10.10
N GLU A 268 11.17 5.40 -9.86
CA GLU A 268 12.53 5.81 -9.49
C GLU A 268 12.97 5.14 -8.18
N LYS A 269 12.11 5.19 -7.14
CA LYS A 269 12.37 4.53 -5.86
C LYS A 269 12.48 3.01 -6.02
N LEU A 270 11.54 2.39 -6.75
CA LEU A 270 11.51 0.95 -6.98
C LEU A 270 12.78 0.47 -7.70
N ARG A 271 13.18 1.13 -8.79
CA ARG A 271 14.36 0.78 -9.58
C ARG A 271 15.65 0.82 -8.77
N ARG A 272 15.79 1.78 -7.86
CA ARG A 272 16.97 1.90 -6.97
C ARG A 272 17.11 0.75 -5.97
N ARG A 273 16.03 0.03 -5.69
CA ARG A 273 15.96 -0.97 -4.62
C ARG A 273 15.90 -2.40 -5.13
N LEU A 274 15.56 -2.60 -6.41
CA LEU A 274 15.55 -3.91 -7.03
C LEU A 274 16.94 -4.53 -7.08
N ASN A 275 17.02 -5.80 -6.73
CA ASN A 275 18.23 -6.61 -6.80
C ASN A 275 17.93 -7.96 -7.46
N ALA A 276 19.01 -8.71 -7.75
CA ALA A 276 18.90 -9.98 -8.45
C ALA A 276 18.03 -11.02 -7.72
N ALA A 277 18.08 -11.08 -6.38
CA ALA A 277 17.28 -12.01 -5.59
C ALA A 277 15.78 -11.70 -5.70
N MET A 278 15.39 -10.42 -5.60
CA MET A 278 14.01 -9.98 -5.78
C MET A 278 13.48 -10.31 -7.19
N LEU A 279 14.28 -10.08 -8.23
CA LEU A 279 13.88 -10.37 -9.61
C LEU A 279 13.75 -11.88 -9.85
N LYS A 280 14.63 -12.68 -9.26
CA LYS A 280 14.51 -14.15 -9.25
C LYS A 280 13.20 -14.59 -8.60
N ASP A 281 12.89 -14.05 -7.42
CA ASP A 281 11.67 -14.39 -6.68
C ASP A 281 10.40 -13.99 -7.45
N LEU A 282 10.40 -12.81 -8.06
CA LEU A 282 9.33 -12.33 -8.93
C LEU A 282 9.11 -13.27 -10.12
N LEU A 283 10.17 -13.67 -10.81
CA LEU A 283 10.09 -14.59 -11.94
C LEU A 283 9.58 -15.97 -11.49
N ASN A 284 10.04 -16.47 -10.36
CA ASN A 284 9.55 -17.74 -9.81
C ASN A 284 8.04 -17.71 -9.52
N ALA A 285 7.52 -16.59 -9.03
CA ALA A 285 6.08 -16.42 -8.82
C ALA A 285 5.28 -16.57 -10.13
N PHE A 286 5.81 -16.06 -11.25
CA PHE A 286 5.20 -16.20 -12.57
C PHE A 286 5.39 -17.59 -13.21
N THR A 287 6.45 -18.31 -12.88
CA THR A 287 6.67 -19.68 -13.37
C THR A 287 5.96 -20.76 -12.54
N SER A 288 5.29 -20.37 -11.46
CA SER A 288 4.61 -21.30 -10.54
C SER A 288 3.54 -22.16 -11.21
N ASN A 289 2.85 -21.64 -12.24
CA ASN A 289 1.83 -22.37 -12.99
C ASN A 289 1.59 -21.78 -14.39
N ASN A 290 0.84 -22.50 -15.24
CA ASN A 290 0.56 -22.10 -16.62
C ASN A 290 -0.26 -20.78 -16.73
N LYS A 291 -1.18 -20.53 -15.80
CA LYS A 291 -1.98 -19.29 -15.78
C LYS A 291 -1.08 -18.08 -15.55
N ALA A 292 -0.13 -18.19 -14.62
CA ALA A 292 0.84 -17.14 -14.29
C ALA A 292 1.79 -16.86 -15.45
N ARG A 293 2.32 -17.89 -16.12
CA ARG A 293 3.16 -17.75 -17.33
C ARG A 293 2.44 -17.01 -18.46
N LYS A 294 1.20 -17.41 -18.74
CA LYS A 294 0.37 -16.75 -19.77
C LYS A 294 0.06 -15.30 -19.40
N HIS A 295 -0.17 -15.01 -18.13
CA HIS A 295 -0.37 -13.65 -17.64
C HIS A 295 0.88 -12.79 -17.85
N PHE A 296 2.07 -13.29 -17.46
CA PHE A 296 3.35 -12.63 -17.71
C PHE A 296 3.52 -12.33 -19.20
N LYS A 297 3.36 -13.34 -20.06
CA LYS A 297 3.45 -13.18 -21.51
C LYS A 297 2.53 -12.07 -22.01
N SER A 298 1.25 -12.13 -21.65
CA SER A 298 0.25 -11.16 -22.10
C SER A 298 0.59 -9.74 -21.66
N PHE A 299 0.93 -9.55 -20.38
CA PHE A 299 1.23 -8.24 -19.82
C PHE A 299 2.49 -7.63 -20.45
N PHE A 300 3.62 -8.36 -20.41
CA PHE A 300 4.91 -7.88 -20.89
C PHE A 300 5.05 -7.88 -22.41
N SER A 301 4.17 -8.57 -23.15
CA SER A 301 4.11 -8.49 -24.62
C SER A 301 3.21 -7.37 -25.13
N SER A 302 2.47 -6.67 -24.27
CA SER A 302 1.52 -5.65 -24.72
C SER A 302 2.23 -4.37 -25.20
N LYS A 303 3.28 -3.96 -24.50
CA LYS A 303 4.15 -2.83 -24.82
C LYS A 303 5.54 -3.02 -24.20
N PRO A 304 6.58 -2.32 -24.68
CA PRO A 304 7.91 -2.35 -24.05
C PRO A 304 7.81 -2.02 -22.56
N HIS A 305 8.53 -2.78 -21.73
CA HIS A 305 8.44 -2.65 -20.27
C HIS A 305 9.81 -2.59 -19.62
N TRP A 306 10.04 -1.56 -18.80
CA TRP A 306 11.34 -1.30 -18.15
C TRP A 306 11.85 -2.48 -17.31
N LEU A 307 10.94 -3.25 -16.70
CA LEU A 307 11.29 -4.41 -15.87
C LEU A 307 12.00 -5.51 -16.68
N LEU A 308 11.68 -5.69 -17.97
CA LEU A 308 12.39 -6.66 -18.81
C LEU A 308 13.86 -6.27 -18.98
N SER A 309 14.12 -4.98 -19.25
CA SER A 309 15.48 -4.44 -19.32
C SER A 309 16.20 -4.56 -17.96
N ALA A 310 15.50 -4.28 -16.86
CA ALA A 310 16.05 -4.43 -15.51
C ALA A 310 16.44 -5.89 -15.21
N ILE A 311 15.65 -6.87 -15.63
CA ILE A 311 15.98 -8.31 -15.49
C ILE A 311 17.24 -8.65 -16.27
N ILE A 312 17.37 -8.21 -17.53
CA ILE A 312 18.56 -8.47 -18.35
C ILE A 312 19.82 -7.89 -17.69
N THR A 313 19.74 -6.66 -17.16
CA THR A 313 20.91 -5.96 -16.60
C THR A 313 21.27 -6.42 -15.19
N VAL A 314 20.27 -6.60 -14.31
CA VAL A 314 20.49 -6.84 -12.87
C VAL A 314 20.52 -8.33 -12.55
N ALA A 315 19.79 -9.16 -13.29
CA ALA A 315 19.64 -10.59 -13.05
C ALA A 315 19.78 -11.43 -14.34
N PRO A 316 20.86 -11.26 -15.14
CA PRO A 316 21.01 -11.90 -16.44
C PRO A 316 20.92 -13.43 -16.39
N GLU A 317 21.44 -14.03 -15.31
CA GLU A 317 21.41 -15.49 -15.09
C GLU A 317 19.99 -16.05 -15.00
N GLU A 318 19.00 -15.26 -14.57
CA GLU A 318 17.61 -15.74 -14.54
C GLU A 318 17.05 -15.92 -15.95
N VAL A 319 17.49 -15.13 -16.94
CA VAL A 319 17.10 -15.30 -18.34
C VAL A 319 17.63 -16.63 -18.88
N PHE A 320 18.88 -16.99 -18.57
CA PHE A 320 19.45 -18.30 -18.91
C PHE A 320 18.70 -19.43 -18.19
N ARG A 321 18.26 -19.25 -16.95
CA ARG A 321 17.44 -20.26 -16.25
C ARG A 321 16.07 -20.46 -16.90
N LEU A 322 15.45 -19.41 -17.44
CA LEU A 322 14.21 -19.55 -18.22
C LEU A 322 14.43 -20.42 -19.46
N VAL A 323 15.56 -20.26 -20.15
CA VAL A 323 15.98 -21.13 -21.27
C VAL A 323 16.14 -22.58 -20.81
N GLN A 324 16.92 -22.80 -19.75
CA GLN A 324 17.15 -24.14 -19.19
C GLN A 324 15.84 -24.85 -18.79
N ARG A 325 14.87 -24.10 -18.29
CA ARG A 325 13.56 -24.60 -17.85
C ARG A 325 12.53 -24.71 -18.97
N ASN A 326 12.88 -24.37 -20.22
CA ASN A 326 11.95 -24.34 -21.36
C ASN A 326 10.75 -23.40 -21.17
N GLU A 327 10.94 -22.27 -20.47
CA GLU A 327 9.88 -21.31 -20.11
C GLU A 327 9.53 -20.37 -21.29
N GLN A 328 9.04 -20.93 -22.39
CA GLN A 328 8.83 -20.20 -23.66
C GLN A 328 7.88 -19.00 -23.54
N ASP A 329 6.79 -19.13 -22.76
CA ASP A 329 5.86 -18.03 -22.54
C ASP A 329 6.52 -16.86 -21.78
N MET A 330 7.46 -17.15 -20.88
CA MET A 330 8.24 -16.15 -20.16
C MET A 330 9.33 -15.52 -21.03
N LEU A 331 9.90 -16.27 -21.97
CA LEU A 331 10.93 -15.79 -22.89
C LEU A 331 10.37 -14.88 -24.00
N ALA A 332 9.13 -15.12 -24.44
CA ALA A 332 8.53 -14.42 -25.57
C ALA A 332 8.53 -12.87 -25.46
N PRO A 333 8.21 -12.24 -24.31
CA PRO A 333 8.31 -10.79 -24.16
C PRO A 333 9.72 -10.22 -24.36
N PHE A 334 10.76 -10.90 -23.84
CA PHE A 334 12.14 -10.46 -24.02
C PHE A 334 12.56 -10.52 -25.50
N LEU A 335 12.15 -11.57 -26.20
CA LEU A 335 12.39 -11.71 -27.64
C LEU A 335 11.62 -10.71 -28.48
N LYS A 336 10.49 -10.22 -27.99
CA LYS A 336 9.71 -9.21 -28.70
C LYS A 336 10.34 -7.82 -28.59
N TYR A 337 10.87 -7.45 -27.43
CA TYR A 337 11.26 -6.07 -27.13
C TYR A 337 12.74 -5.84 -26.82
N SER A 338 13.53 -6.88 -26.58
CA SER A 338 14.93 -6.77 -26.11
C SER A 338 15.89 -7.68 -26.90
N LYS A 339 15.62 -7.93 -28.19
CA LYS A 339 16.43 -8.85 -29.02
C LYS A 339 17.92 -8.50 -29.02
N ARG A 340 18.26 -7.21 -29.13
CA ARG A 340 19.65 -6.76 -29.23
C ARG A 340 20.40 -7.02 -27.93
N GLU A 341 19.78 -6.70 -26.80
CA GLU A 341 20.32 -6.93 -25.47
C GLU A 341 20.49 -8.43 -25.21
N LEU A 342 19.51 -9.24 -25.61
CA LEU A 342 19.57 -10.70 -25.55
C LEU A 342 20.69 -11.30 -26.42
N ALA A 343 20.95 -10.74 -27.60
CA ALA A 343 22.03 -11.20 -28.49
C ALA A 343 23.43 -10.94 -27.90
N LEU A 344 23.56 -9.90 -27.08
CA LEU A 344 24.80 -9.52 -26.40
C LEU A 344 24.98 -10.24 -25.07
N LEU A 345 23.92 -10.83 -24.51
CA LEU A 345 23.98 -11.53 -23.23
C LEU A 345 24.93 -12.73 -23.29
N ARG A 346 25.74 -12.89 -22.24
CA ARG A 346 26.64 -14.05 -22.05
C ARG A 346 26.45 -14.61 -20.64
N ASN A 347 26.50 -15.93 -20.50
CA ASN A 347 26.48 -16.56 -19.18
C ASN A 347 27.86 -16.48 -18.50
N GLY A 348 27.97 -16.96 -17.26
CA GLY A 348 29.26 -17.05 -16.55
C GLY A 348 30.38 -17.83 -17.26
N LYS A 349 30.09 -18.59 -18.33
CA LYS A 349 31.08 -19.30 -19.17
C LYS A 349 31.36 -18.58 -20.52
N GLY A 350 30.83 -17.38 -20.72
CA GLY A 350 31.00 -16.62 -21.96
C GLY A 350 30.16 -17.12 -23.14
N GLN A 351 29.18 -17.99 -22.92
CA GLN A 351 28.30 -18.52 -23.98
C GLN A 351 27.12 -17.59 -24.22
N THR A 352 26.75 -17.41 -25.50
CA THR A 352 25.47 -16.81 -25.90
C THR A 352 24.30 -17.65 -25.41
N MET A 353 23.09 -17.09 -25.41
CA MET A 353 21.89 -17.87 -25.04
C MET A 353 21.63 -19.06 -25.95
N LEU A 354 21.91 -18.96 -27.26
CA LEU A 354 21.73 -20.06 -28.20
C LEU A 354 22.77 -21.17 -27.97
N GLU A 355 24.04 -20.81 -27.79
CA GLU A 355 25.09 -21.79 -27.46
C GLU A 355 24.80 -22.49 -26.13
N PHE A 356 24.37 -21.73 -25.12
CA PHE A 356 23.94 -22.28 -23.84
C PHE A 356 22.77 -23.25 -24.01
N ALA A 357 21.75 -22.89 -24.79
CA ALA A 357 20.59 -23.74 -25.05
C ALA A 357 20.98 -25.08 -25.69
N CYS A 358 21.80 -25.04 -26.75
CA CYS A 358 22.27 -26.25 -27.45
C CYS A 358 23.18 -27.13 -26.58
N ALA A 359 23.97 -26.53 -25.68
CA ALA A 359 24.87 -27.25 -24.79
C ALA A 359 24.18 -27.79 -23.53
N THR A 360 22.97 -27.32 -23.20
CA THR A 360 22.27 -27.67 -21.97
C THR A 360 21.34 -28.86 -22.18
N ARG A 361 21.58 -29.93 -21.42
CA ARG A 361 20.73 -31.13 -21.46
C ARG A 361 19.28 -30.81 -21.05
N GLY A 362 18.32 -31.28 -21.84
CA GLY A 362 16.89 -31.16 -21.55
C GLY A 362 16.21 -29.90 -22.08
N VAL A 363 16.93 -29.02 -22.77
CA VAL A 363 16.30 -27.93 -23.54
C VAL A 363 15.64 -28.52 -24.79
N VAL A 364 14.36 -28.20 -25.00
CA VAL A 364 13.58 -28.74 -26.13
C VAL A 364 13.80 -27.92 -27.40
N GLU A 365 13.67 -28.59 -28.55
CA GLU A 365 13.89 -28.01 -29.88
C GLU A 365 13.10 -26.71 -30.11
N ASN A 366 11.83 -26.66 -29.68
CA ASN A 366 11.01 -25.46 -29.82
C ASN A 366 11.61 -24.24 -29.09
N THR A 367 12.29 -24.44 -27.95
CA THR A 367 12.99 -23.37 -27.23
C THR A 367 14.22 -22.91 -28.02
N ILE A 368 14.97 -23.84 -28.62
CA ILE A 368 16.14 -23.54 -29.46
C ILE A 368 15.70 -22.73 -30.69
N GLN A 369 14.65 -23.17 -31.39
CA GLN A 369 14.07 -22.47 -32.55
C GLN A 369 13.59 -21.06 -32.18
N LEU A 370 12.96 -20.92 -31.01
CA LEU A 370 12.54 -19.62 -30.49
C LEU A 370 13.75 -18.67 -30.31
N LEU A 371 14.88 -19.18 -29.80
CA LEU A 371 16.11 -18.39 -29.61
C LEU A 371 16.85 -18.07 -30.91
N GLN A 372 16.68 -18.86 -31.98
CA GLN A 372 17.26 -18.53 -33.29
C GLN A 372 16.76 -17.18 -33.84
N GLN A 373 15.59 -16.72 -33.38
CA GLN A 373 15.01 -15.41 -33.74
C GLN A 373 15.78 -14.20 -33.17
N ILE A 374 16.78 -14.44 -32.32
CA ILE A 374 17.66 -13.43 -31.71
C ILE A 374 18.75 -12.98 -32.68
N ARG A 375 19.05 -13.79 -33.71
CA ARG A 375 20.11 -13.48 -34.68
C ARG A 375 19.79 -12.14 -35.37
N VAL A 376 20.70 -11.18 -35.18
CA VAL A 376 20.70 -9.86 -35.84
C VAL A 376 21.06 -10.03 -37.31
#